data_AF-A0AAJ5JXC1-F1
#
_entry.id   AF-A0AAJ5JXC1-F1
#
_cell.length_a   1.000
_cell.length_b   1.000
_cell.length_c   1.000
_cell.angle_alpha   90.00
_cell.angle_beta   90.00
_cell.angle_gamma   90.00
#
_symmetry.space_group_name_H-M   'P 1'
#
loop_
_entity.id
_entity.type
_entity.pdbx_description
1 polymer ?
#
loop_
_entity_poly.entity_id
_entity_poly.type
_entity_poly.pdbx_seq_one_letter_code
_entity_poly.pdbx_strand_id
1 'polypeptide(L)'
;MISRLSDFHFPDSAARLYPDTPGRPWVLEVGFGDGRFWPHYAATFPEAPNYLGVEISGVSLLKAERRLRAAGLTNAVLTKLPAAPLIREVVPSAALDAIVVNFPDPWPKAGHEEHRLLRAPFFRLAASRLKPGGAVLFTTDHDEYFEFACREAEASGVMRVELTDPPPAALETKYALKWRDLGLGAHHARFVPTRHPHVPHGTLARYPDSEDSPAVPHAILTLPPAFDPSAFQKHTARGGQTREDPAGWTVVLLDLYRSLKQDGWVVLAHVVEGELTQEVLIGITGREDGSHLVRLARFGGPIITPGVKAAVGVVTDWLEGQGAVVRHRGY
;
A
#
# COMPACT_ATOMS: atom_id res chain seq x y z
N MET A 1 -3.86 3.69 -15.53
CA MET A 1 -3.30 2.41 -15.03
C MET A 1 -2.57 2.59 -13.71
N ILE A 2 -1.70 3.60 -13.56
CA ILE A 2 -1.13 3.98 -12.25
C ILE A 2 -1.77 5.31 -11.82
N SER A 3 -2.52 5.30 -10.72
CA SER A 3 -3.14 6.49 -10.14
C SER A 3 -2.25 7.05 -9.04
N ARG A 4 -2.15 8.38 -8.93
CA ARG A 4 -1.53 9.02 -7.76
C ARG A 4 -2.47 8.86 -6.57
N LEU A 5 -1.93 8.50 -5.40
CA LEU A 5 -2.72 8.36 -4.17
C LEU A 5 -3.45 9.66 -3.79
N SER A 6 -2.89 10.82 -4.14
CA SER A 6 -3.45 12.16 -3.89
C SER A 6 -4.62 12.51 -4.80
N ASP A 7 -4.65 11.96 -6.02
CA ASP A 7 -5.73 12.17 -6.98
C ASP A 7 -6.84 11.12 -6.77
N PHE A 8 -6.59 10.17 -5.87
CA PHE A 8 -7.48 9.09 -5.52
C PHE A 8 -8.49 9.58 -4.47
N HIS A 9 -9.63 10.08 -4.93
CA HIS A 9 -10.83 10.09 -4.09
C HIS A 9 -11.28 8.65 -3.96
N PHE A 10 -10.92 8.02 -2.84
CA PHE A 10 -11.11 6.59 -2.61
C PHE A 10 -12.55 6.21 -2.97
N PRO A 11 -12.72 5.35 -3.99
CA PRO A 11 -14.02 5.11 -4.57
C PRO A 11 -14.88 4.31 -3.59
N ASP A 12 -15.99 4.90 -3.16
CA ASP A 12 -17.05 4.21 -2.42
C ASP A 12 -17.80 3.14 -3.25
N SER A 13 -17.42 2.97 -4.53
CA SER A 13 -18.06 2.06 -5.47
C SER A 13 -17.15 1.71 -6.67
N ALA A 14 -17.38 0.53 -7.26
CA ALA A 14 -16.68 0.12 -8.48
C ALA A 14 -16.85 1.13 -9.63
N ALA A 15 -17.99 1.83 -9.69
CA ALA A 15 -18.29 2.81 -10.73
C ALA A 15 -17.39 4.04 -10.73
N ARG A 16 -16.81 4.42 -9.59
CA ARG A 16 -15.82 5.50 -9.56
C ARG A 16 -14.45 5.03 -10.05
N LEU A 17 -14.10 3.76 -9.82
CA LEU A 17 -12.80 3.21 -10.24
C LEU A 17 -12.81 2.74 -11.70
N TYR A 18 -13.94 2.20 -12.15
CA TYR A 18 -14.18 1.65 -13.47
C TYR A 18 -15.47 2.23 -14.05
N PRO A 19 -15.50 3.52 -14.41
CA PRO A 19 -16.71 4.19 -14.88
C PRO A 19 -17.27 3.56 -16.17
N ASP A 20 -16.41 2.99 -17.00
CA ASP A 20 -16.80 2.38 -18.28
C ASP A 20 -17.32 0.94 -18.12
N THR A 21 -16.97 0.27 -17.02
CA THR A 21 -17.28 -1.15 -16.78
C THR A 21 -17.77 -1.45 -15.36
N PRO A 22 -18.66 -0.63 -14.76
CA PRO A 22 -18.98 -0.68 -13.33
C PRO A 22 -19.63 -2.00 -12.88
N GLY A 23 -20.28 -2.71 -13.80
CA GLY A 23 -20.99 -3.97 -13.54
C GLY A 23 -20.15 -5.24 -13.74
N ARG A 24 -18.90 -5.13 -14.22
CA ARG A 24 -18.02 -6.29 -14.37
C ARG A 24 -17.55 -6.79 -12.99
N PRO A 25 -17.26 -8.10 -12.83
CA PRO A 25 -16.72 -8.62 -11.58
C PRO A 25 -15.47 -7.85 -11.14
N TRP A 26 -15.31 -7.63 -9.85
CA TRP A 26 -14.17 -6.91 -9.29
C TRP A 26 -13.27 -7.89 -8.53
N VAL A 27 -12.03 -8.02 -9.01
CA VAL A 27 -11.01 -8.91 -8.46
C VAL A 27 -9.89 -8.07 -7.86
N LEU A 28 -9.55 -8.34 -6.60
CA LEU A 28 -8.34 -7.81 -5.97
C LEU A 28 -7.24 -8.88 -6.03
N GLU A 29 -6.04 -8.54 -6.49
CA GLU A 29 -4.84 -9.37 -6.26
C GLU A 29 -3.90 -8.69 -5.27
N VAL A 30 -3.58 -9.41 -4.19
CA VAL A 30 -2.62 -8.98 -3.17
C VAL A 30 -1.24 -9.58 -3.47
N GLY A 31 -0.24 -8.72 -3.60
CA GLY A 31 1.12 -9.13 -3.95
C GLY A 31 1.21 -9.64 -5.39
N PHE A 32 0.65 -8.88 -6.35
CA PHE A 32 0.57 -9.30 -7.76
C PHE A 32 1.95 -9.51 -8.43
N GLY A 33 3.04 -9.10 -7.77
CA GLY A 33 4.39 -9.29 -8.28
C GLY A 33 4.56 -8.63 -9.64
N ASP A 34 5.03 -9.39 -10.63
CA ASP A 34 5.19 -8.84 -11.97
C ASP A 34 3.89 -8.83 -12.80
N GLY A 35 2.74 -9.21 -12.25
CA GLY A 35 1.42 -9.09 -12.90
C GLY A 35 1.13 -10.14 -13.98
N ARG A 36 1.69 -11.35 -13.85
CA ARG A 36 1.46 -12.46 -14.78
C ARG A 36 0.09 -13.12 -14.64
N PHE A 37 -0.54 -12.99 -13.48
CA PHE A 37 -1.80 -13.66 -13.19
C PHE A 37 -2.96 -13.11 -14.04
N TRP A 38 -3.13 -11.79 -14.14
CA TRP A 38 -4.32 -11.17 -14.75
C TRP A 38 -4.57 -11.54 -16.21
N PRO A 39 -3.59 -11.53 -17.13
CA PRO A 39 -3.85 -11.93 -18.52
C PRO A 39 -4.45 -13.33 -18.66
N HIS A 40 -4.00 -14.28 -17.84
CA HIS A 40 -4.49 -15.65 -17.84
C HIS A 40 -5.84 -15.76 -17.13
N TYR A 41 -6.02 -15.05 -16.01
CA TYR A 41 -7.28 -15.07 -15.27
C TYR A 41 -8.41 -14.36 -16.04
N ALA A 42 -8.10 -13.28 -16.76
CA ALA A 42 -9.07 -12.56 -17.58
C ALA A 42 -9.67 -13.45 -18.67
N ALA A 43 -8.87 -14.38 -19.22
CA ALA A 43 -9.30 -15.34 -20.23
C ALA A 43 -10.30 -16.39 -19.71
N THR A 44 -10.50 -16.51 -18.39
CA THR A 44 -11.51 -17.41 -17.81
C THR A 44 -12.90 -16.77 -17.72
N PHE A 45 -13.03 -15.50 -18.12
CA PHE A 45 -14.31 -14.79 -18.15
C PHE A 45 -14.70 -14.48 -19.60
N PRO A 46 -16.01 -14.43 -19.92
CA PRO A 46 -16.47 -13.97 -21.24
C PRO A 46 -16.00 -12.54 -21.56
N GLU A 47 -15.95 -11.69 -20.54
CA GLU A 47 -15.35 -10.37 -20.57
C GLU A 47 -14.39 -10.22 -19.38
N ALA A 48 -13.22 -9.63 -19.60
CA ALA A 48 -12.23 -9.44 -18.55
C ALA A 48 -12.84 -8.68 -17.35
N PRO A 49 -12.66 -9.18 -16.11
CA PRO A 49 -13.14 -8.50 -14.92
C PRO A 49 -12.31 -7.25 -14.63
N ASN A 50 -12.81 -6.39 -13.75
CA ASN A 50 -12.08 -5.23 -13.27
C ASN A 50 -11.04 -5.65 -12.23
N TYR A 51 -9.77 -5.24 -12.40
CA TYR A 51 -8.67 -5.65 -11.52
C TYR A 51 -8.15 -4.50 -10.66
N LEU A 52 -8.16 -4.69 -9.34
CA LEU A 52 -7.36 -3.89 -8.43
C LEU A 52 -6.15 -4.71 -7.96
N GLY A 53 -4.96 -4.15 -8.05
CA GLY A 53 -3.73 -4.80 -7.57
C GLY A 53 -3.05 -3.97 -6.51
N VAL A 54 -2.53 -4.65 -5.49
CA VAL A 54 -1.69 -4.05 -4.45
C VAL A 54 -0.34 -4.76 -4.35
N GLU A 55 0.74 -3.99 -4.38
CA GLU A 55 2.12 -4.49 -4.34
C GLU A 55 3.02 -3.49 -3.61
N ILE A 56 4.02 -3.96 -2.88
CA ILE A 56 4.96 -3.10 -2.15
C ILE A 56 6.20 -2.74 -3.01
N SER A 57 6.59 -3.63 -3.93
CA SER A 57 7.73 -3.46 -4.83
C SER A 57 7.39 -2.56 -6.03
N GLY A 58 8.00 -1.37 -6.08
CA GLY A 58 7.87 -0.47 -7.23
C GLY A 58 8.39 -1.07 -8.54
N VAL A 59 9.42 -1.92 -8.48
CA VAL A 59 9.96 -2.62 -9.67
C VAL A 59 8.94 -3.63 -10.22
N SER A 60 8.29 -4.37 -9.33
CA SER A 60 7.21 -5.30 -9.67
C SER A 60 6.03 -4.57 -10.31
N LEU A 61 5.61 -3.45 -9.72
CA LEU A 61 4.56 -2.57 -10.25
C LEU A 61 4.85 -2.10 -11.69
N LEU A 62 6.06 -1.63 -11.98
CA LEU A 62 6.45 -1.20 -13.34
C LEU A 62 6.45 -2.36 -14.35
N LYS A 63 6.87 -3.55 -13.92
CA LYS A 63 6.81 -4.75 -14.78
C LYS A 63 5.38 -5.17 -15.06
N ALA A 64 4.51 -5.13 -14.05
CA ALA A 64 3.09 -5.41 -14.19
C ALA A 64 2.44 -4.42 -15.16
N GLU A 65 2.67 -3.11 -14.99
CA GLU A 65 2.10 -2.10 -15.89
C GLU A 65 2.46 -2.36 -17.37
N ARG A 66 3.74 -2.63 -17.65
CA ARG A 66 4.19 -2.94 -19.02
C ARG A 66 3.52 -4.21 -19.57
N ARG A 67 3.39 -5.25 -18.74
CA ARG A 67 2.76 -6.51 -19.13
C ARG A 67 1.27 -6.34 -19.42
N LEU A 68 0.55 -5.63 -18.57
CA LEU A 68 -0.89 -5.40 -18.76
C LEU A 68 -1.17 -4.56 -20.00
N ARG A 69 -0.35 -3.53 -20.25
CA ARG A 69 -0.40 -2.75 -21.49
C ARG A 69 -0.17 -3.62 -22.72
N ALA A 70 0.85 -4.48 -22.71
CA ALA A 70 1.13 -5.39 -23.81
C ALA A 70 0.01 -6.42 -24.04
N ALA A 71 -0.69 -6.83 -22.98
CA ALA A 71 -1.84 -7.72 -23.04
C ALA A 71 -3.17 -7.00 -23.39
N GLY A 72 -3.17 -5.68 -23.56
CA GLY A 72 -4.39 -4.91 -23.84
C GLY A 72 -5.38 -4.83 -22.67
N LEU A 73 -4.95 -5.16 -21.44
CA LEU A 73 -5.80 -5.09 -20.25
C LEU A 73 -5.89 -3.64 -19.77
N THR A 74 -6.96 -2.95 -20.16
CA THR A 74 -7.21 -1.54 -19.84
C THR A 74 -7.99 -1.35 -18.54
N ASN A 75 -8.71 -2.37 -18.08
CA ASN A 75 -9.55 -2.36 -16.89
C ASN A 75 -8.82 -2.86 -15.63
N ALA A 76 -7.63 -2.31 -15.41
CA ALA A 76 -6.75 -2.68 -14.32
C ALA A 76 -6.11 -1.45 -13.65
N VAL A 77 -6.16 -1.43 -12.32
CA VAL A 77 -5.59 -0.39 -11.47
C VAL A 77 -4.50 -1.01 -10.59
N LEU A 78 -3.28 -0.47 -10.70
CA LEU A 78 -2.12 -0.88 -9.92
C LEU A 78 -1.84 0.13 -8.80
N THR A 79 -1.61 -0.36 -7.58
CA THR A 79 -1.32 0.47 -6.42
C THR A 79 -0.05 0.00 -5.69
N LYS A 80 0.71 0.96 -5.16
CA LYS A 80 1.85 0.72 -4.27
C LYS A 80 1.47 1.03 -2.83
N LEU A 81 0.86 0.07 -2.14
CA LEU A 81 0.42 0.20 -0.75
C LEU A 81 0.54 -1.14 -0.01
N PRO A 82 0.47 -1.15 1.33
CA PRO A 82 0.16 -2.36 2.07
C PRO A 82 -1.30 -2.77 1.83
N ALA A 83 -1.56 -4.08 1.80
CA ALA A 83 -2.86 -4.64 1.41
C ALA A 83 -4.00 -4.29 2.38
N ALA A 84 -3.79 -4.44 3.70
CA ALA A 84 -4.84 -4.20 4.68
C ALA A 84 -5.34 -2.73 4.68
N PRO A 85 -4.46 -1.70 4.71
CA PRO A 85 -4.87 -0.31 4.50
C PRO A 85 -5.65 -0.10 3.20
N LEU A 86 -5.17 -0.64 2.08
CA LEU A 86 -5.89 -0.54 0.81
C LEU A 86 -7.30 -1.14 0.91
N ILE A 87 -7.45 -2.37 1.40
CA ILE A 87 -8.76 -3.02 1.52
C ILE A 87 -9.70 -2.27 2.47
N ARG A 88 -9.16 -1.72 3.56
CA ARG A 88 -9.95 -0.98 4.55
C ARG A 88 -10.44 0.36 4.01
N GLU A 89 -9.60 1.07 3.26
CA GLU A 89 -9.79 2.47 2.91
C GLU A 89 -10.30 2.69 1.47
N VAL A 90 -10.05 1.73 0.57
CA VAL A 90 -10.39 1.80 -0.87
C VAL A 90 -11.60 0.94 -1.21
N VAL A 91 -11.73 -0.22 -0.58
CA VAL A 91 -12.66 -1.24 -1.02
C VAL A 91 -13.96 -1.12 -0.22
N PRO A 92 -15.11 -0.84 -0.86
CA PRO A 92 -16.39 -0.78 -0.18
C PRO A 92 -16.82 -2.15 0.34
N SER A 93 -17.72 -2.15 1.32
CA SER A 93 -18.35 -3.38 1.82
C SER A 93 -19.05 -4.14 0.69
N ALA A 94 -18.90 -5.48 0.67
CA ALA A 94 -19.51 -6.36 -0.33
C ALA A 94 -19.29 -5.94 -1.81
N ALA A 95 -18.10 -5.44 -2.15
CA ALA A 95 -17.77 -4.98 -3.49
C ALA A 95 -16.98 -6.01 -4.33
N LEU A 96 -16.15 -6.85 -3.70
CA LEU A 96 -15.25 -7.76 -4.40
C LEU A 96 -15.90 -9.12 -4.67
N ASP A 97 -15.69 -9.63 -5.88
CA ASP A 97 -16.05 -10.99 -6.27
C ASP A 97 -14.97 -11.99 -5.85
N ALA A 98 -13.70 -11.57 -5.86
CA ALA A 98 -12.59 -12.38 -5.37
C ALA A 98 -11.43 -11.54 -4.82
N ILE A 99 -10.72 -12.10 -3.85
CA ILE A 99 -9.40 -11.64 -3.41
C ILE A 99 -8.40 -12.75 -3.70
N VAL A 100 -7.39 -12.49 -4.52
CA VAL A 100 -6.39 -13.47 -4.94
C VAL A 100 -5.08 -13.21 -4.20
N VAL A 101 -4.51 -14.27 -3.63
CA VAL A 101 -3.23 -14.25 -2.93
C VAL A 101 -2.40 -15.42 -3.44
N ASN A 102 -1.44 -15.14 -4.31
CA ASN A 102 -0.59 -16.17 -4.94
C ASN A 102 0.83 -16.10 -4.39
N PHE A 103 1.31 -17.20 -3.81
CA PHE A 103 2.68 -17.38 -3.31
C PHE A 103 3.17 -16.22 -2.41
N PRO A 104 2.41 -15.83 -1.37
CA PRO A 104 2.84 -14.83 -0.41
C PRO A 104 4.09 -15.28 0.36
N ASP A 105 4.86 -14.33 0.90
CA ASP A 105 6.04 -14.65 1.70
C ASP A 105 5.67 -15.56 2.89
N PRO A 106 6.24 -16.76 2.99
CA PRO A 106 5.85 -17.74 3.99
C PRO A 106 6.37 -17.45 5.39
N TRP A 107 7.38 -16.59 5.53
CA TRP A 107 8.04 -16.31 6.81
C TRP A 107 8.38 -17.60 7.58
N PRO A 108 9.31 -18.44 7.08
CA PRO A 108 9.50 -19.81 7.57
C PRO A 108 10.23 -19.90 8.92
N LYS A 109 10.72 -18.77 9.45
CA LYS A 109 11.42 -18.75 10.74
C LYS A 109 10.42 -18.82 11.88
N ALA A 110 10.70 -19.65 12.88
CA ALA A 110 9.89 -19.75 14.08
C ALA A 110 9.70 -18.37 14.73
N GLY A 111 8.45 -18.05 15.08
CA GLY A 111 8.09 -16.76 15.68
C GLY A 111 8.06 -15.58 14.70
N HIS A 112 8.00 -15.83 13.38
CA HIS A 112 7.71 -14.79 12.37
C HIS A 112 6.29 -14.94 11.78
N GLU A 113 5.45 -15.81 12.35
CA GLU A 113 4.10 -16.08 11.84
C GLU A 113 3.20 -14.84 11.91
N GLU A 114 3.50 -13.90 12.79
CA GLU A 114 2.82 -12.61 12.90
C GLU A 114 2.98 -11.74 11.65
N HIS A 115 4.01 -11.97 10.86
CA HIS A 115 4.26 -11.28 9.59
C HIS A 115 3.52 -11.90 8.41
N ARG A 116 2.93 -13.09 8.57
CA ARG A 116 2.10 -13.72 7.53
C ARG A 116 0.84 -12.88 7.30
N LEU A 117 0.46 -12.72 6.03
CA LEU A 117 -0.72 -11.95 5.62
C LEU A 117 -2.04 -12.59 6.07
N LEU A 118 -2.22 -13.88 5.74
CA LEU A 118 -3.47 -14.63 5.96
C LEU A 118 -3.68 -15.03 7.42
N ARG A 119 -3.93 -14.03 8.25
CA ARG A 119 -4.29 -14.15 9.67
C ARG A 119 -5.78 -13.89 9.89
N ALA A 120 -6.31 -14.28 11.04
CA ALA A 120 -7.71 -14.10 11.40
C ALA A 120 -8.22 -12.65 11.22
N PRO A 121 -7.46 -11.57 11.55
CA PRO A 121 -7.87 -10.20 11.27
C PRO A 121 -7.99 -9.89 9.76
N PHE A 122 -7.09 -10.40 8.93
CA PHE A 122 -7.17 -10.24 7.48
C PHE A 122 -8.42 -10.92 6.93
N PHE A 123 -8.73 -12.15 7.38
CA PHE A 123 -9.95 -12.84 6.97
C PHE A 123 -11.21 -12.08 7.37
N ARG A 124 -11.27 -11.49 8.57
CA ARG A 124 -12.41 -10.62 8.97
C ARG A 124 -12.55 -9.40 8.05
N LEU A 125 -11.44 -8.75 7.71
CA LEU A 125 -11.43 -7.64 6.77
C LEU A 125 -11.88 -8.09 5.37
N ALA A 126 -11.31 -9.16 4.84
CA ALA A 126 -11.66 -9.75 3.54
C ALA A 126 -13.15 -10.12 3.46
N ALA A 127 -13.68 -10.79 4.48
CA ALA A 127 -15.09 -11.16 4.56
C ALA A 127 -16.02 -9.95 4.51
N SER A 128 -15.63 -8.82 5.13
CA SER A 128 -16.44 -7.60 5.08
C SER A 128 -16.51 -6.95 3.68
N ARG A 129 -15.54 -7.23 2.80
CA ARG A 129 -15.40 -6.62 1.48
C ARG A 129 -15.83 -7.54 0.33
N LEU A 130 -15.81 -8.84 0.54
CA LEU A 130 -16.30 -9.83 -0.42
C LEU A 130 -17.84 -9.81 -0.48
N LYS A 131 -18.38 -9.97 -1.69
CA LYS A 131 -19.80 -10.25 -1.92
C LYS A 131 -20.19 -11.61 -1.35
N PRO A 132 -21.48 -11.87 -1.09
CA PRO A 132 -21.98 -13.23 -0.86
C PRO A 132 -21.54 -14.17 -2.00
N GLY A 133 -20.94 -15.30 -1.66
CA GLY A 133 -20.39 -16.27 -2.63
C GLY A 133 -19.00 -15.94 -3.17
N GLY A 134 -18.46 -14.75 -2.88
CA GLY A 134 -17.06 -14.43 -3.17
C GLY A 134 -16.10 -15.22 -2.29
N ALA A 135 -14.81 -15.20 -2.61
CA ALA A 135 -13.79 -15.93 -1.85
C ALA A 135 -12.43 -15.24 -1.84
N VAL A 136 -11.64 -15.53 -0.80
CA VAL A 136 -10.18 -15.41 -0.89
C VAL A 136 -9.64 -16.67 -1.57
N LEU A 137 -8.98 -16.51 -2.72
CA LEU A 137 -8.32 -17.57 -3.46
C LEU A 137 -6.84 -17.56 -3.07
N PHE A 138 -6.37 -18.61 -2.42
CA PHE A 138 -5.02 -18.69 -1.90
C PHE A 138 -4.26 -19.86 -2.50
N THR A 139 -3.12 -19.58 -3.11
CA THR A 139 -2.21 -20.58 -3.70
C THR A 139 -0.83 -20.43 -3.07
N THR A 140 -0.21 -21.53 -2.66
CA THR A 140 1.15 -21.53 -2.10
C THR A 140 1.87 -22.84 -2.35
N ASP A 141 3.19 -22.82 -2.44
CA ASP A 141 4.06 -24.00 -2.46
C ASP A 141 4.52 -24.43 -1.05
N HIS A 142 4.11 -23.69 0.00
CA HIS A 142 4.61 -23.87 1.35
C HIS A 142 3.58 -24.52 2.29
N ASP A 143 3.82 -25.79 2.65
CA ASP A 143 2.92 -26.62 3.48
C ASP A 143 2.52 -25.94 4.79
N GLU A 144 3.48 -25.50 5.61
CA GLU A 144 3.16 -24.91 6.93
C GLU A 144 2.35 -23.62 6.81
N TYR A 145 2.60 -22.82 5.77
CA TYR A 145 1.82 -21.59 5.56
C TYR A 145 0.41 -21.94 5.07
N PHE A 146 0.27 -22.99 4.26
CA PHE A 146 -1.03 -23.49 3.85
C PHE A 146 -1.88 -23.89 5.05
N GLU A 147 -1.35 -24.74 5.92
CA GLU A 147 -2.03 -25.18 7.13
C GLU A 147 -2.31 -24.02 8.09
N PHE A 148 -1.35 -23.10 8.24
CA PHE A 148 -1.52 -21.89 9.04
C PHE A 148 -2.69 -21.04 8.55
N ALA A 149 -2.79 -20.79 7.25
CA ALA A 149 -3.86 -19.99 6.68
C ALA A 149 -5.24 -20.66 6.87
N CYS A 150 -5.31 -21.99 6.73
CA CYS A 150 -6.53 -22.76 7.02
C CYS A 150 -6.96 -22.62 8.49
N ARG A 151 -6.03 -22.79 9.44
CA ARG A 151 -6.32 -22.60 10.88
C ARG A 151 -6.76 -21.17 11.20
N GLU A 152 -6.08 -20.17 10.63
CA GLU A 152 -6.43 -18.76 10.84
C GLU A 152 -7.78 -18.38 10.22
N ALA A 153 -8.14 -18.99 9.10
CA ALA A 153 -9.46 -18.83 8.49
C ALA A 153 -10.56 -19.37 9.41
N GLU A 154 -10.38 -20.56 9.98
CA GLU A 154 -11.30 -21.13 10.98
C GLU A 154 -11.36 -20.28 12.25
N ALA A 155 -10.20 -19.88 12.80
CA ALA A 155 -10.09 -19.05 13.98
C ALA A 155 -10.70 -17.64 13.80
N SER A 156 -10.78 -17.14 12.56
CA SER A 156 -11.51 -15.90 12.26
C SER A 156 -13.01 -16.02 12.58
N GLY A 157 -13.55 -17.24 12.53
CA GLY A 157 -14.96 -17.57 12.69
C GLY A 157 -15.87 -17.02 11.58
N VAL A 158 -15.32 -16.46 10.49
CA VAL A 158 -16.11 -15.85 9.40
C VAL A 158 -15.88 -16.53 8.05
N MET A 159 -14.97 -17.49 7.97
CA MET A 159 -14.62 -18.19 6.73
C MET A 159 -14.91 -19.68 6.84
N ARG A 160 -15.31 -20.28 5.72
CA ARG A 160 -15.27 -21.72 5.47
C ARG A 160 -14.13 -22.01 4.51
N VAL A 161 -13.37 -23.06 4.79
CA VAL A 161 -12.27 -23.53 3.94
C VAL A 161 -12.81 -24.54 2.91
N GLU A 162 -12.49 -24.33 1.64
CA GLU A 162 -12.72 -25.30 0.56
C GLU A 162 -11.37 -25.63 -0.10
N LEU A 163 -10.91 -26.87 0.04
CA LEU A 163 -9.71 -27.36 -0.65
C LEU A 163 -10.08 -27.63 -2.12
N THR A 164 -9.33 -27.04 -3.04
CA THR A 164 -9.59 -27.15 -4.48
C THR A 164 -8.26 -27.10 -5.23
N ASP A 165 -8.25 -27.47 -6.50
CA ASP A 165 -7.06 -27.31 -7.33
C ASP A 165 -6.78 -25.82 -7.63
N PRO A 166 -5.50 -25.41 -7.77
CA PRO A 166 -5.17 -24.05 -8.18
C PRO A 166 -5.81 -23.73 -9.54
N PRO A 167 -6.40 -22.53 -9.72
CA PRO A 167 -6.85 -22.11 -11.04
C PRO A 167 -5.63 -22.06 -11.98
N PRO A 168 -5.76 -22.45 -13.26
CA PRO A 168 -4.63 -22.47 -14.19
C PRO A 168 -3.84 -21.17 -14.23
N ALA A 169 -4.52 -20.02 -14.13
CA ALA A 169 -3.90 -18.70 -14.07
C ALA A 169 -2.92 -18.51 -12.88
N ALA A 170 -3.20 -19.10 -11.72
CA ALA A 170 -2.30 -19.03 -10.56
C ALA A 170 -0.96 -19.74 -10.83
N LEU A 171 -0.98 -20.77 -11.70
CA LEU A 171 0.20 -21.55 -12.07
C LEU A 171 1.09 -20.85 -13.12
N GLU A 172 0.63 -19.72 -13.66
CA GLU A 172 1.39 -18.89 -14.62
C GLU A 172 2.14 -17.73 -13.95
N THR A 173 2.02 -17.60 -12.62
CA THR A 173 2.79 -16.61 -11.87
C THR A 173 4.29 -16.91 -11.92
N LYS A 174 5.13 -15.89 -11.72
CA LYS A 174 6.59 -16.05 -11.73
C LYS A 174 7.06 -17.13 -10.74
N TYR A 175 6.45 -17.17 -9.56
CA TYR A 175 6.81 -18.14 -8.52
C TYR A 175 6.32 -19.53 -8.87
N ALA A 176 5.07 -19.70 -9.32
CA ALA A 176 4.57 -21.00 -9.76
C ALA A 176 5.46 -21.63 -10.84
N LEU A 177 5.86 -20.86 -11.85
CA LEU A 177 6.76 -21.34 -12.91
C LEU A 177 8.11 -21.78 -12.34
N LYS A 178 8.70 -20.97 -11.45
CA LYS A 178 9.96 -21.29 -10.78
C LYS A 178 9.85 -22.58 -9.95
N TRP A 179 8.77 -22.75 -9.19
CA TRP A 179 8.57 -23.90 -8.30
C TRP A 179 8.26 -25.18 -9.07
N ARG A 180 7.50 -25.07 -10.17
CA ARG A 180 7.29 -26.17 -11.11
C ARG A 180 8.60 -26.68 -11.70
N ASP A 181 9.50 -25.78 -12.10
CA ASP A 181 10.81 -26.16 -12.63
C ASP A 181 11.70 -26.86 -11.58
N LEU A 182 11.39 -26.70 -10.30
CA LEU A 182 12.02 -27.39 -9.17
C LEU A 182 11.26 -28.66 -8.74
N GLY A 183 10.20 -29.04 -9.45
CA GLY A 183 9.38 -30.23 -9.15
C GLY A 183 8.47 -30.09 -7.93
N LEU A 184 8.25 -28.87 -7.44
CA LEU A 184 7.38 -28.60 -6.30
C LEU A 184 5.92 -28.43 -6.76
N GLY A 185 5.00 -29.00 -5.99
CA GLY A 185 3.56 -28.79 -6.16
C GLY A 185 3.07 -27.46 -5.58
N ALA A 186 1.78 -27.19 -5.73
CA ALA A 186 1.12 -26.06 -5.08
C ALA A 186 -0.17 -26.52 -4.41
N HIS A 187 -0.40 -26.02 -3.21
CA HIS A 187 -1.67 -26.15 -2.50
C HIS A 187 -2.58 -24.99 -2.86
N HIS A 188 -3.89 -25.25 -2.85
CA HIS A 188 -4.88 -24.21 -3.07
C HIS A 188 -6.13 -24.38 -2.19
N ALA A 189 -6.61 -23.25 -1.70
CA ALA A 189 -7.84 -23.16 -0.93
C ALA A 189 -8.64 -21.93 -1.32
N ARG A 190 -9.97 -22.09 -1.29
CA ARG A 190 -10.93 -20.99 -1.32
C ARG A 190 -11.42 -20.77 0.10
N PHE A 191 -11.28 -19.56 0.61
CA PHE A 191 -11.87 -19.14 1.88
C PHE A 191 -13.14 -18.34 1.60
N VAL A 192 -14.28 -18.98 1.79
CA VAL A 192 -15.60 -18.43 1.47
C VAL A 192 -16.21 -17.83 2.73
N PRO A 193 -16.61 -16.55 2.74
CA PRO A 193 -17.28 -15.95 3.88
C PRO A 193 -18.56 -16.70 4.24
N THR A 194 -18.71 -17.07 5.51
CA THR A 194 -19.96 -17.59 6.09
C THR A 194 -20.79 -16.48 6.70
N ARG A 195 -20.17 -15.34 6.98
CA ARG A 195 -20.80 -14.09 7.46
C ARG A 195 -19.94 -12.90 7.07
N HIS A 196 -20.58 -11.73 6.95
CA HIS A 196 -19.93 -10.48 6.58
C HIS A 196 -19.89 -9.54 7.79
N PRO A 197 -18.79 -9.52 8.57
CA PRO A 197 -18.69 -8.62 9.72
C PRO A 197 -18.65 -7.15 9.26
N HIS A 198 -19.18 -6.24 10.07
CA HIS A 198 -18.99 -4.82 9.84
C HIS A 198 -17.55 -4.43 10.19
N VAL A 199 -16.82 -3.92 9.22
CA VAL A 199 -15.51 -3.29 9.40
C VAL A 199 -15.60 -1.88 8.82
N PRO A 200 -15.30 -0.82 9.60
CA PRO A 200 -15.33 0.55 9.11
C PRO A 200 -14.57 0.73 7.80
N HIS A 201 -15.07 1.61 6.94
CA HIS A 201 -14.49 1.95 5.64
C HIS A 201 -14.07 3.41 5.64
N GLY A 202 -12.88 3.71 5.12
CA GLY A 202 -12.41 5.09 4.96
C GLY A 202 -12.11 5.80 6.30
N THR A 203 -11.43 5.12 7.23
CA THR A 203 -11.16 5.64 8.57
C THR A 203 -9.95 6.56 8.66
N LEU A 204 -9.11 6.62 7.62
CA LEU A 204 -7.97 7.53 7.61
C LEU A 204 -8.43 8.98 7.47
N ALA A 205 -8.11 9.80 8.49
CA ALA A 205 -8.21 11.26 8.39
C ALA A 205 -7.28 11.76 7.27
N ARG A 206 -7.80 12.60 6.37
CA ARG A 206 -7.08 13.10 5.21
C ARG A 206 -6.91 14.60 5.34
N TYR A 207 -5.68 15.06 5.20
CA TYR A 207 -5.41 16.48 5.14
C TYR A 207 -5.53 17.02 3.71
N PRO A 208 -6.20 18.18 3.52
CA PRO A 208 -6.92 18.92 4.56
C PRO A 208 -8.31 18.32 4.81
N ASP A 209 -8.72 18.30 6.08
CA ASP A 209 -10.02 17.79 6.51
C ASP A 209 -11.19 18.74 6.12
N SER A 210 -10.89 19.88 5.51
CA SER A 210 -11.88 20.84 5.01
C SER A 210 -11.43 21.52 3.72
N GLU A 211 -12.40 21.88 2.86
CA GLU A 211 -12.16 22.75 1.69
C GLU A 211 -11.56 24.12 2.09
N ASP A 212 -11.65 24.49 3.37
CA ASP A 212 -11.28 25.79 3.92
C ASP A 212 -9.83 25.91 4.44
N SER A 213 -9.01 24.85 4.41
CA SER A 213 -7.58 24.95 4.79
C SER A 213 -6.64 24.17 3.87
N PRO A 214 -6.44 24.61 2.61
CA PRO A 214 -5.67 23.90 1.59
C PRO A 214 -4.13 23.87 1.81
N ALA A 215 -3.63 24.31 2.97
CA ALA A 215 -2.21 24.63 3.15
C ALA A 215 -1.34 23.38 3.36
N VAL A 216 -0.70 22.89 2.29
CA VAL A 216 0.29 21.81 2.36
C VAL A 216 1.33 22.10 3.46
N PRO A 217 1.65 21.13 4.33
CA PRO A 217 2.62 21.30 5.41
C PRO A 217 3.94 21.86 4.88
N HIS A 218 4.40 22.97 5.48
CA HIS A 218 5.64 23.62 5.07
C HIS A 218 6.33 24.36 6.22
N ALA A 219 7.62 24.64 6.06
CA ALA A 219 8.39 25.56 6.89
C ALA A 219 9.28 26.45 6.03
N ILE A 220 9.61 27.63 6.55
CA ILE A 220 10.59 28.54 5.96
C ILE A 220 11.73 28.69 6.96
N LEU A 221 12.96 28.43 6.52
CA LEU A 221 14.16 28.53 7.35
C LEU A 221 15.35 29.08 6.55
N THR A 222 16.45 29.38 7.23
CA THR A 222 17.73 29.69 6.58
C THR A 222 18.77 28.67 7.04
N LEU A 223 19.40 27.97 6.09
CA LEU A 223 20.48 27.04 6.41
C LEU A 223 21.76 27.81 6.79
N PRO A 224 22.57 27.29 7.73
CA PRO A 224 23.84 27.92 8.05
C PRO A 224 24.83 27.78 6.87
N PRO A 225 25.78 28.71 6.70
CA PRO A 225 26.80 28.60 5.64
C PRO A 225 27.63 27.31 5.68
N ALA A 226 27.78 26.72 6.88
CA ALA A 226 28.51 25.48 7.11
C ALA A 226 27.64 24.21 7.00
N PHE A 227 26.41 24.30 6.47
CA PHE A 227 25.54 23.14 6.32
C PHE A 227 26.18 22.08 5.40
N ASP A 228 26.43 20.90 5.94
CA ASP A 228 27.00 19.76 5.21
C ASP A 228 26.00 18.59 5.15
N PRO A 229 25.41 18.31 3.99
CA PRO A 229 24.47 17.22 3.82
C PRO A 229 25.14 15.84 3.86
N SER A 230 26.48 15.75 3.69
CA SER A 230 27.20 14.47 3.71
C SER A 230 27.27 13.86 5.11
N ALA A 231 27.04 14.68 6.15
CA ALA A 231 26.95 14.26 7.54
C ALA A 231 25.58 13.65 7.90
N PHE A 232 24.64 13.54 6.94
CA PHE A 232 23.32 12.99 7.21
C PHE A 232 23.41 11.56 7.74
N GLN A 233 22.68 11.30 8.82
CA GLN A 233 22.45 9.97 9.36
C GLN A 233 20.95 9.74 9.48
N LYS A 234 20.55 8.48 9.33
CA LYS A 234 19.16 8.05 9.53
C LYS A 234 18.63 8.62 10.86
N HIS A 235 17.51 9.34 10.78
CA HIS A 235 16.90 9.98 11.93
C HIS A 235 15.49 9.44 12.13
N THR A 236 15.08 9.20 13.37
CA THR A 236 13.75 8.66 13.69
C THR A 236 13.10 9.50 14.76
N ALA A 237 11.87 9.95 14.48
CA ALA A 237 11.03 10.66 15.41
C ALA A 237 9.69 9.94 15.57
N ARG A 238 9.08 10.05 16.76
CA ARG A 238 7.78 9.49 17.09
C ARG A 238 6.94 10.54 17.78
N GLY A 239 5.63 10.51 17.55
CA GLY A 239 4.72 11.47 18.19
C GLY A 239 3.26 11.19 17.85
N GLY A 240 2.37 12.09 18.27
CA GLY A 240 0.94 12.01 17.95
C GLY A 240 0.16 10.92 18.68
N GLN A 241 0.72 10.34 19.75
CA GLN A 241 -0.01 9.37 20.56
C GLN A 241 -1.22 10.01 21.23
N THR A 242 -2.36 9.32 21.18
CA THR A 242 -3.59 9.70 21.87
C THR A 242 -4.11 8.52 22.70
N ARG A 243 -5.20 8.72 23.46
CA ARG A 243 -5.86 7.63 24.17
C ARG A 243 -6.46 6.59 23.20
N GLU A 244 -6.85 7.03 22.01
CA GLU A 244 -7.51 6.20 20.99
C GLU A 244 -6.50 5.56 20.03
N ASP A 245 -5.37 6.23 19.78
CA ASP A 245 -4.23 5.73 19.03
C ASP A 245 -2.94 5.85 19.86
N PRO A 246 -2.62 4.83 20.67
CA PRO A 246 -1.42 4.84 21.51
C PRO A 246 -0.12 4.66 20.70
N ALA A 247 -0.20 4.23 19.44
CA ALA A 247 0.97 4.07 18.59
C ALA A 247 1.41 5.43 18.01
N GLY A 248 0.44 6.25 17.60
CA GLY A 248 0.68 7.52 16.91
C GLY A 248 1.41 7.32 15.59
N TRP A 249 2.25 8.28 15.22
CA TRP A 249 3.08 8.23 14.03
C TRP A 249 4.56 7.97 14.37
N THR A 250 5.25 7.30 13.45
CA THR A 250 6.72 7.23 13.40
C THR A 250 7.19 7.76 12.06
N VAL A 251 8.09 8.74 12.08
CA VAL A 251 8.77 9.25 10.88
C VAL A 251 10.23 8.83 10.94
N VAL A 252 10.70 8.20 9.86
CA VAL A 252 12.08 7.78 9.68
C VAL A 252 12.64 8.53 8.47
N LEU A 253 13.51 9.51 8.70
CA LEU A 253 14.31 10.11 7.64
C LEU A 253 15.40 9.10 7.27
N LEU A 254 15.37 8.61 6.04
CA LEU A 254 16.23 7.54 5.57
C LEU A 254 17.51 8.04 4.92
N ASP A 255 17.39 9.09 4.11
CA ASP A 255 18.50 9.60 3.30
C ASP A 255 18.21 11.03 2.84
N LEU A 256 19.28 11.73 2.42
CA LEU A 256 19.26 13.11 1.93
C LEU A 256 19.99 13.18 0.58
N TYR A 257 19.24 13.56 -0.45
CA TYR A 257 19.76 13.66 -1.82
C TYR A 257 19.79 15.10 -2.29
N ARG A 258 20.73 15.40 -3.20
CA ARG A 258 20.67 16.65 -3.95
C ARG A 258 19.46 16.62 -4.89
N SER A 259 18.73 17.74 -4.99
CA SER A 259 17.61 17.84 -5.93
C SER A 259 18.13 17.67 -7.37
N LEU A 260 17.30 17.10 -8.26
CA LEU A 260 17.68 16.94 -9.67
C LEU A 260 17.95 18.27 -10.38
N LYS A 261 17.28 19.34 -9.94
CA LYS A 261 17.51 20.70 -10.44
C LYS A 261 18.74 21.37 -9.81
N GLN A 262 19.38 20.71 -8.85
CA GLN A 262 20.53 21.19 -8.08
C GLN A 262 20.31 22.50 -7.31
N ASP A 263 19.03 22.85 -7.09
CA ASP A 263 18.53 24.05 -6.40
C ASP A 263 18.20 23.80 -4.91
N GLY A 264 18.62 22.66 -4.38
CA GLY A 264 18.40 22.28 -2.99
C GLY A 264 18.57 20.80 -2.75
N TRP A 265 17.81 20.29 -1.78
CA TRP A 265 17.91 18.92 -1.30
C TRP A 265 16.53 18.27 -1.20
N VAL A 266 16.51 16.94 -1.12
CA VAL A 266 15.31 16.14 -0.93
C VAL A 266 15.61 15.06 0.09
N VAL A 267 14.81 15.02 1.16
CA VAL A 267 14.86 13.96 2.17
C VAL A 267 13.90 12.86 1.77
N LEU A 268 14.38 11.62 1.74
CA LEU A 268 13.54 10.43 1.68
C LEU A 268 13.11 10.05 3.09
N ALA A 269 11.80 9.90 3.32
CA ALA A 269 11.28 9.48 4.61
C ALA A 269 10.26 8.35 4.50
N HIS A 270 10.27 7.46 5.48
CA HIS A 270 9.18 6.54 5.76
C HIS A 270 8.31 7.10 6.88
N VAL A 271 7.00 7.10 6.65
CA VAL A 271 5.98 7.48 7.62
C VAL A 271 5.16 6.25 7.93
N VAL A 272 5.09 5.89 9.21
CA VAL A 272 4.35 4.72 9.70
C VAL A 272 3.27 5.18 10.67
N GLU A 273 2.03 4.83 10.37
CA GLU A 273 0.82 5.12 11.17
C GLU A 273 -0.04 3.86 11.21
N GLY A 274 0.02 3.13 12.34
CA GLY A 274 -0.59 1.80 12.44
C GLY A 274 -0.08 0.84 11.36
N GLU A 275 -1.00 0.32 10.54
CA GLU A 275 -0.69 -0.60 9.43
C GLU A 275 -0.28 0.14 8.14
N LEU A 276 -0.44 1.46 8.08
CA LEU A 276 -0.12 2.26 6.90
C LEU A 276 1.36 2.68 6.96
N THR A 277 2.10 2.31 5.92
CA THR A 277 3.46 2.82 5.68
C THR A 277 3.48 3.56 4.36
N GLN A 278 3.95 4.80 4.39
CA GLN A 278 4.08 5.67 3.22
C GLN A 278 5.52 6.09 3.05
N GLU A 279 5.99 6.07 1.80
CA GLU A 279 7.28 6.63 1.42
C GLU A 279 7.04 8.01 0.82
N VAL A 280 7.64 9.03 1.44
CA VAL A 280 7.43 10.43 1.06
C VAL A 280 8.78 11.12 0.82
N LEU A 281 8.74 12.14 -0.02
CA LEU A 281 9.89 13.01 -0.28
C LEU A 281 9.59 14.40 0.30
N ILE A 282 10.51 14.93 1.09
CA ILE A 282 10.43 16.30 1.63
C ILE A 282 11.50 17.14 0.93
N GLY A 283 11.08 18.12 0.15
CA GLY A 283 11.98 19.02 -0.55
C GLY A 283 12.43 20.18 0.35
N ILE A 284 13.71 20.53 0.24
CA ILE A 284 14.35 21.70 0.84
C ILE A 284 14.85 22.55 -0.33
N THR A 285 14.10 23.57 -0.72
CA THR A 285 14.38 24.37 -1.94
C THR A 285 14.83 25.77 -1.58
N GLY A 286 15.94 26.24 -2.15
CA GLY A 286 16.40 27.62 -1.97
C GLY A 286 15.44 28.64 -2.61
N ARG A 287 15.39 29.85 -2.05
CA ARG A 287 14.59 30.99 -2.52
C ARG A 287 15.51 32.19 -2.79
N GLU A 288 15.01 33.14 -3.58
CA GLU A 288 15.78 34.33 -3.98
C GLU A 288 16.23 35.21 -2.80
N ASP A 289 15.49 35.19 -1.70
CA ASP A 289 15.81 35.93 -0.46
C ASP A 289 16.83 35.22 0.44
N GLY A 290 17.45 34.13 -0.04
CA GLY A 290 18.40 33.29 0.70
C GLY A 290 17.74 32.35 1.72
N SER A 291 16.42 32.41 1.90
CA SER A 291 15.69 31.42 2.71
C SER A 291 15.48 30.12 1.94
N HIS A 292 15.03 29.09 2.65
CA HIS A 292 14.73 27.77 2.13
C HIS A 292 13.31 27.39 2.50
N LEU A 293 12.59 26.80 1.54
CA LEU A 293 11.27 26.22 1.73
C LEU A 293 11.41 24.73 1.97
N VAL A 294 10.97 24.26 3.14
CA VAL A 294 10.82 22.85 3.47
C VAL A 294 9.36 22.47 3.26
N ARG A 295 9.07 21.50 2.40
CA ARG A 295 7.69 21.05 2.16
C ARG A 295 7.65 19.65 1.58
N LEU A 296 6.47 19.03 1.64
CA LEU A 296 6.20 17.80 0.91
C LEU A 296 6.44 18.01 -0.60
N ALA A 297 7.25 17.15 -1.21
CA ALA A 297 7.47 17.13 -2.65
C ALA A 297 6.25 16.53 -3.37
N ARG A 298 5.99 16.97 -4.60
CA ARG A 298 4.86 16.48 -5.43
C ARG A 298 5.17 15.13 -6.08
N PHE A 299 5.81 14.22 -5.36
CA PHE A 299 6.20 12.89 -5.83
C PHE A 299 5.39 11.82 -5.09
N GLY A 300 4.88 10.81 -5.81
CA GLY A 300 4.10 9.71 -5.23
C GLY A 300 2.65 10.07 -4.83
N GLY A 301 2.39 11.34 -4.52
CA GLY A 301 1.07 11.83 -4.10
C GLY A 301 0.58 11.11 -2.85
N PRO A 302 1.31 11.14 -1.72
CA PRO A 302 0.92 10.39 -0.53
C PRO A 302 -0.41 10.87 0.03
N ILE A 303 -1.08 10.02 0.81
CA ILE A 303 -2.21 10.43 1.64
C ILE A 303 -1.63 11.34 2.72
N ILE A 304 -2.06 12.60 2.77
CA ILE A 304 -1.55 13.53 3.76
C ILE A 304 -2.21 13.22 5.10
N THR A 305 -1.62 12.30 5.85
CA THR A 305 -2.01 11.91 7.20
C THR A 305 -1.30 12.80 8.23
N PRO A 306 -1.70 12.76 9.53
CA PRO A 306 -0.97 13.44 10.60
C PRO A 306 0.54 13.14 10.61
N GLY A 307 0.94 11.89 10.35
CA GLY A 307 2.34 11.50 10.24
C GLY A 307 3.05 12.08 9.02
N VAL A 308 2.38 12.18 7.86
CA VAL A 308 2.96 12.84 6.67
C VAL A 308 3.13 14.34 6.91
N LYS A 309 2.20 14.96 7.65
CA LYS A 309 2.32 16.35 8.11
C LYS A 309 3.50 16.51 9.09
N ALA A 310 3.62 15.59 10.04
CA ALA A 310 4.73 15.55 10.97
C ALA A 310 6.08 15.35 10.26
N ALA A 311 6.14 14.65 9.13
CA ALA A 311 7.41 14.44 8.41
C ALA A 311 8.08 15.74 7.95
N VAL A 312 7.29 16.75 7.56
CA VAL A 312 7.83 18.09 7.25
C VAL A 312 8.41 18.73 8.52
N GLY A 313 7.74 18.55 9.66
CA GLY A 313 8.22 19.03 10.94
C GLY A 313 9.51 18.35 11.40
N VAL A 314 9.59 17.02 11.27
CA VAL A 314 10.77 16.24 11.64
C VAL A 314 11.99 16.65 10.80
N VAL A 315 11.81 16.91 9.50
CA VAL A 315 12.90 17.47 8.66
C VAL A 315 13.30 18.87 9.14
N THR A 316 12.32 19.71 9.49
CA THR A 316 12.56 21.07 9.97
C THR A 316 13.34 21.06 11.30
N ASP A 317 12.95 20.21 12.25
CA ASP A 317 13.59 20.07 13.55
C ASP A 317 15.00 19.48 13.43
N TRP A 318 15.18 18.51 12.52
CA TRP A 318 16.50 17.99 12.20
C TRP A 318 17.42 19.09 11.66
N LEU A 319 16.94 19.90 10.71
CA LEU A 319 17.71 21.04 10.16
C LEU A 319 18.02 22.10 11.21
N GLU A 320 17.08 22.41 12.10
CA GLU A 320 17.30 23.32 13.24
C GLU A 320 18.40 22.78 14.16
N GLY A 321 18.44 21.48 14.42
CA GLY A 321 19.53 20.80 15.11
C GLY A 321 20.88 20.87 14.39
N GLN A 322 20.89 21.11 13.06
CA GLN A 322 22.09 21.39 12.27
C GLN A 322 22.45 22.90 12.23
N GLY A 323 21.76 23.75 12.99
CA GLY A 323 22.00 25.19 13.06
C GLY A 323 21.19 26.04 12.08
N ALA A 324 20.15 25.48 11.46
CA ALA A 324 19.21 26.28 10.67
C ALA A 324 18.38 27.21 11.55
N VAL A 325 18.06 28.40 11.04
CA VAL A 325 17.19 29.37 11.71
C VAL A 325 15.80 29.32 11.09
N VAL A 326 14.82 28.80 11.84
CA VAL A 326 13.43 28.69 11.38
C VAL A 326 12.71 30.04 11.53
N ARG A 327 12.07 30.49 10.45
CA ARG A 327 11.29 31.75 10.41
C ARG A 327 9.79 31.53 10.46
N HIS A 328 9.32 30.39 9.93
CA HIS A 328 7.91 30.07 9.86
C HIS A 328 7.69 28.55 9.84
N ARG A 329 6.64 28.10 10.52
CA ARG A 329 6.11 26.73 10.49
C ARG A 329 4.62 26.83 10.15
N GLY A 330 4.21 26.16 9.08
CA GLY A 330 2.84 26.20 8.53
C GLY A 330 2.14 24.85 8.65
N TYR A 331 2.27 24.18 9.80
CA TYR A 331 1.64 22.89 10.09
C TYR A 331 1.25 22.76 11.56
#